data_AF-A0A317Q420-F1
#
_entry.id   AF-A0A317Q420-F1
#
_cell.length_a   1.000
_cell.length_b   1.000
_cell.length_c   1.000
_cell.angle_alpha   90.00
_cell.angle_beta   90.00
_cell.angle_gamma   90.00
#
_symmetry.space_group_name_H-M   'P 1'
#
loop_
_entity.id
_entity.type
_entity.pdbx_description
1 polymer ?
#
loop_
_entity_poly.entity_id
_entity_poly.type
_entity_poly.pdbx_seq_one_letter_code
_entity_poly.pdbx_strand_id
1 'polypeptide(L)'
;MRTVNNYISLLCSLLRFAHKSGFIKNKPFEGIKKLQKGKVKPDPLTKQEFSLLSGSETGQSLNMWTFAIYSGVRHGELAALAWEDIDWEKGTARIQRNLNALGMFGPPKTDAGNRVIILLEPALKALKAQRKLTAL
;
A
#
# COMPACT_ATOMS: atom_id res chain seq x y z
N MET A 1 -20.28 -7.11 0.84
CA MET A 1 -20.72 -5.69 0.80
C MET A 1 -19.81 -4.72 0.03
N ARG A 2 -18.47 -4.88 -0.01
CA ARG A 2 -17.59 -3.96 -0.77
C ARG A 2 -17.86 -3.99 -2.28
N THR A 3 -18.00 -5.19 -2.85
CA THR A 3 -18.27 -5.41 -4.28
C THR A 3 -19.61 -4.82 -4.72
N VAL A 4 -20.70 -5.06 -3.96
CA VAL A 4 -22.02 -4.49 -4.26
C VAL A 4 -21.99 -2.95 -4.24
N ASN A 5 -21.36 -2.35 -3.23
CA ASN A 5 -21.22 -0.90 -3.17
C ASN A 5 -20.33 -0.33 -4.29
N ASN A 6 -19.36 -1.09 -4.79
CA ASN A 6 -18.58 -0.71 -5.97
C ASN A 6 -19.45 -0.72 -7.23
N TYR A 7 -20.27 -1.75 -7.43
CA TYR A 7 -21.20 -1.81 -8.57
C TYR A 7 -22.25 -0.69 -8.53
N ILE A 8 -22.85 -0.44 -7.36
CA ILE A 8 -23.76 0.69 -7.16
C ILE A 8 -23.04 2.01 -7.48
N SER A 9 -21.80 2.18 -7.03
CA SER A 9 -21.04 3.40 -7.30
C SER A 9 -20.74 3.58 -8.80
N LEU A 10 -20.36 2.50 -9.49
CA LEU A 10 -20.10 2.52 -10.92
C LEU A 10 -21.36 2.86 -11.72
N LEU A 11 -22.46 2.15 -11.45
CA LEU A 11 -23.74 2.35 -12.13
C LEU A 11 -24.27 3.78 -11.91
N CYS A 12 -24.29 4.27 -10.67
CA CYS A 12 -24.73 5.63 -10.38
C CYS A 12 -23.84 6.69 -11.04
N SER A 13 -22.53 6.44 -11.17
CA SER A 13 -21.62 7.34 -11.89
C SER A 13 -21.89 7.35 -13.40
N LEU A 14 -22.16 6.18 -14.00
CA LEU A 14 -22.53 6.07 -15.42
C LEU A 14 -23.87 6.77 -15.72
N LEU A 15 -24.89 6.55 -14.89
CA LEU A 15 -26.20 7.20 -15.04
C LEU A 15 -26.12 8.72 -14.82
N ARG A 16 -25.26 9.19 -13.89
CA ARG A 16 -24.97 10.62 -13.73
C ARG A 16 -24.32 11.22 -14.96
N PHE A 17 -23.35 10.52 -15.56
CA PHE A 17 -22.74 10.94 -16.81
C PHE A 17 -23.80 11.00 -17.93
N ALA A 18 -24.61 9.96 -18.09
CA ALA A 18 -25.65 9.92 -19.12
C ALA A 18 -26.64 11.08 -19.00
N HIS A 19 -27.06 11.43 -17.78
CA HIS A 19 -27.94 12.57 -17.53
C HIS A 19 -27.25 13.92 -17.82
N LYS A 20 -26.01 14.11 -17.36
CA LYS A 20 -25.25 15.35 -17.62
C LYS A 20 -24.99 15.59 -19.11
N SER A 21 -24.79 14.51 -19.86
CA SER A 21 -24.58 14.56 -21.31
C SER A 21 -25.89 14.59 -22.11
N GLY A 22 -27.06 14.60 -21.46
CA GLY A 22 -28.37 14.71 -22.11
C GLY A 22 -28.92 13.42 -22.74
N PHE A 23 -28.27 12.26 -22.56
CA PHE A 23 -28.76 10.97 -23.08
C PHE A 23 -30.04 10.49 -22.37
N ILE A 24 -30.22 10.88 -21.11
CA ILE A 24 -31.43 10.61 -20.32
C ILE A 24 -31.94 11.88 -19.66
N LYS A 25 -33.26 12.04 -19.57
CA LYS A 25 -33.91 13.21 -18.96
C LYS A 25 -34.15 13.04 -17.45
N ASN A 26 -34.37 11.79 -17.02
CA ASN A 26 -34.69 11.47 -15.63
C ASN A 26 -33.40 11.16 -14.85
N LYS A 27 -33.46 11.24 -13.52
CA LYS A 27 -32.34 10.98 -12.60
C LYS A 27 -32.49 9.63 -11.86
N PRO A 28 -32.37 8.48 -12.54
CA PRO A 28 -32.57 7.16 -11.92
C PRO A 28 -31.52 6.80 -10.85
N PHE A 29 -30.43 7.57 -10.76
CA PHE A 29 -29.40 7.41 -9.73
C PHE A 29 -29.74 8.12 -8.40
N GLU A 30 -30.80 8.94 -8.39
CA GLU A 30 -31.24 9.68 -7.21
C GLU A 30 -31.94 8.73 -6.23
N GLY A 31 -31.61 8.81 -4.94
CA GLY A 31 -32.19 7.94 -3.90
C GLY A 31 -31.55 6.56 -3.74
N ILE A 32 -30.66 6.11 -4.64
CA ILE A 32 -29.94 4.84 -4.48
C ILE A 32 -28.89 4.96 -3.36
N LYS A 33 -29.17 4.33 -2.21
CA LYS A 33 -28.26 4.30 -1.06
C LYS A 33 -27.30 3.11 -1.16
N LYS A 34 -26.05 3.33 -0.74
CA LYS A 34 -25.09 2.25 -0.53
C LYS A 34 -25.54 1.38 0.64
N LEU A 35 -25.24 0.09 0.58
CA LEU A 35 -25.42 -0.80 1.71
C LEU A 35 -24.54 -0.33 2.86
N GLN A 36 -25.15 -0.17 4.04
CA GLN A 36 -24.40 0.19 5.24
C GLN A 36 -23.48 -0.96 5.62
N LYS A 37 -22.20 -0.66 5.75
CA LYS A 37 -21.21 -1.61 6.26
C LYS A 37 -20.85 -1.17 7.67
N GLY A 38 -20.89 -2.10 8.63
CA GLY A 38 -20.27 -1.88 9.92
C GLY A 38 -18.79 -1.51 9.73
N LYS A 39 -18.35 -0.45 10.40
CA LYS A 39 -16.92 -0.11 10.45
C LYS A 39 -16.25 -1.12 11.38
N VAL A 40 -15.62 -2.14 10.80
CA VAL A 40 -14.73 -3.02 11.55
C VAL A 40 -13.53 -2.18 11.98
N LYS A 41 -13.24 -2.12 13.28
CA LYS A 41 -12.03 -1.45 13.77
C LYS A 41 -10.81 -2.23 13.25
N PRO A 42 -9.78 -1.55 12.73
CA PRO A 42 -8.53 -2.22 12.41
C PRO A 42 -7.97 -2.88 13.67
N ASP A 43 -7.48 -4.11 13.53
CA ASP A 43 -6.80 -4.86 14.59
C ASP A 43 -5.30 -4.90 14.23
N PRO A 44 -4.50 -3.93 14.72
CA PRO A 44 -3.09 -3.83 14.39
C PRO A 44 -2.26 -4.83 15.19
N LEU A 45 -1.14 -5.25 14.60
CA LEU A 45 -0.18 -6.15 15.24
C LEU A 45 0.33 -5.57 16.57
N THR A 46 0.26 -6.35 17.64
CA THR A 46 0.87 -6.02 18.93
C THR A 46 2.39 -6.22 18.88
N LYS A 47 3.10 -5.60 19.84
CA LYS A 47 4.56 -5.80 19.98
C LYS A 47 4.93 -7.26 20.24
N GLN A 48 4.08 -8.00 20.95
CA GLN A 48 4.30 -9.42 21.24
C GLN A 48 4.16 -10.28 19.98
N GLU A 49 3.12 -10.06 19.19
CA GLU A 49 2.93 -10.77 17.93
C GLU A 49 4.05 -10.45 16.92
N PHE A 50 4.54 -9.20 16.90
CA PHE A 50 5.71 -8.85 16.10
C PHE A 50 6.97 -9.61 16.54
N SER A 51 7.17 -9.77 17.85
CA SER A 51 8.29 -10.56 18.37
C SER A 51 8.17 -12.03 17.98
N LEU A 52 6.96 -12.60 17.98
CA LEU A 52 6.71 -13.97 17.54
C LEU A 52 6.97 -14.14 16.04
N LEU A 53 6.47 -13.22 15.20
CA LEU A 53 6.73 -13.20 13.76
C LEU A 53 8.24 -13.11 13.47
N SER A 54 8.94 -12.21 14.16
CA SER A 54 10.39 -12.05 13.98
C SER A 54 11.17 -13.28 14.44
N GLY A 55 10.65 -14.03 15.41
CA GLY A 55 11.24 -15.28 15.89
C GLY A 55 10.95 -16.49 14.99
N SER A 56 9.88 -16.46 14.20
CA SER A 56 9.50 -17.56 13.29
C SER A 56 10.14 -17.45 11.90
N GLU A 57 10.56 -16.26 11.50
CA GLU A 57 11.13 -15.97 10.19
C GLU A 57 12.67 -15.93 10.22
N THR A 58 13.30 -16.26 9.09
CA THR A 58 14.77 -16.18 8.94
C THR A 58 15.17 -15.62 7.58
N GLY A 59 16.44 -15.22 7.44
CA GLY A 59 17.01 -14.78 6.17
C GLY A 59 16.27 -13.59 5.55
N GLN A 60 15.92 -13.72 4.27
CA GLN A 60 15.31 -12.61 3.51
C GLN A 60 13.92 -12.21 4.03
N SER A 61 13.11 -13.20 4.46
CA SER A 61 11.76 -12.95 4.95
C SER A 61 11.78 -12.11 6.24
N LEU A 62 12.67 -12.44 7.18
CA LEU A 62 12.86 -11.67 8.40
C LEU A 62 13.25 -10.22 8.11
N ASN A 63 14.22 -10.00 7.21
CA ASN A 63 14.66 -8.66 6.83
C ASN A 63 13.52 -7.84 6.20
N MET A 64 12.74 -8.47 5.31
CA MET A 64 11.60 -7.87 4.65
C MET A 64 10.54 -7.42 5.67
N TRP A 65 10.12 -8.30 6.58
CA TRP A 65 9.11 -7.98 7.59
C TRP A 65 9.59 -6.92 8.59
N THR A 66 10.85 -7.01 9.02
CA THR A 66 11.46 -6.00 9.90
C THR A 66 11.41 -4.63 9.25
N PHE A 67 11.87 -4.51 8.00
CA PHE A 67 11.83 -3.24 7.28
C PHE A 67 10.38 -2.75 7.07
N ALA A 68 9.46 -3.62 6.64
CA ALA A 68 8.07 -3.24 6.37
C ALA A 68 7.37 -2.66 7.60
N ILE A 69 7.58 -3.25 8.77
CA ILE A 69 6.95 -2.83 10.03
C ILE A 69 7.56 -1.54 10.55
N TYR A 70 8.89 -1.40 10.51
CA TYR A 70 9.56 -0.19 11.00
C TYR A 70 9.47 1.02 10.04
N SER A 71 9.16 0.80 8.76
CA SER A 71 9.04 1.89 7.76
C SER A 71 7.59 2.21 7.36
N GLY A 72 6.63 1.29 7.57
CA GLY A 72 5.23 1.48 7.24
C GLY A 72 4.94 1.63 5.74
N VAL A 73 5.82 1.13 4.88
CA VAL A 73 5.62 1.16 3.42
C VAL A 73 4.53 0.19 2.99
N ARG A 74 3.86 0.48 1.87
CA ARG A 74 2.87 -0.45 1.31
C ARG A 74 3.58 -1.63 0.63
N HIS A 75 2.95 -2.79 0.59
CA HIS A 75 3.52 -3.99 -0.05
C HIS A 75 4.02 -3.77 -1.49
N GLY A 76 3.29 -3.01 -2.31
CA GLY A 76 3.76 -2.67 -3.67
C GLY A 76 4.94 -1.70 -3.68
N GLU A 77 5.05 -0.81 -2.70
CA GLU A 77 6.22 0.08 -2.53
C GLU A 77 7.44 -0.72 -2.06
N LEU A 78 7.24 -1.65 -1.12
CA LEU A 78 8.25 -2.57 -0.62
C LEU A 78 8.83 -3.44 -1.74
N ALA A 79 7.97 -4.04 -2.56
CA ALA A 79 8.37 -4.89 -3.67
C ALA A 79 9.06 -4.13 -4.81
N ALA A 80 8.89 -2.81 -4.88
CA ALA A 80 9.49 -1.96 -5.91
C ALA A 80 10.69 -1.13 -5.43
N LEU A 81 11.09 -1.31 -4.17
CA LEU A 81 12.23 -0.62 -3.59
C LEU A 81 13.53 -1.15 -4.23
N ALA A 82 14.36 -0.26 -4.75
CA ALA A 82 15.68 -0.63 -5.25
C ALA A 82 16.79 -0.07 -4.38
N TRP A 83 18.00 -0.63 -4.51
CA TRP A 83 19.14 -0.24 -3.67
C TRP A 83 19.59 1.21 -3.85
N GLU A 84 19.37 1.78 -5.04
CA GLU A 84 19.61 3.19 -5.36
C GLU A 84 18.67 4.16 -4.62
N ASP A 85 17.54 3.67 -4.10
CA ASP A 85 16.58 4.48 -3.34
C ASP A 85 17.03 4.73 -1.89
N ILE A 86 18.07 4.03 -1.43
CA ILE A 86 18.53 4.05 -0.05
C ILE A 86 19.74 4.96 0.08
N ASP A 87 19.58 6.05 0.82
CA ASP A 87 20.67 6.90 1.26
C ASP A 87 21.23 6.34 2.58
N TRP A 88 22.37 5.64 2.48
CA TRP A 88 23.01 4.96 3.61
C TRP A 88 23.69 5.91 4.58
N GLU A 89 24.10 7.10 4.12
CA GLU A 89 24.74 8.11 4.97
C GLU A 89 23.71 8.82 5.81
N LYS A 90 22.60 9.24 5.20
CA LYS A 90 21.50 9.90 5.90
C LYS A 90 20.55 8.93 6.59
N GLY A 91 20.65 7.64 6.28
CA GLY A 91 19.74 6.62 6.80
C GLY A 91 18.31 6.86 6.34
N THR A 92 18.09 7.12 5.05
CA THR A 92 16.76 7.38 4.50
C THR A 92 16.43 6.49 3.31
N ALA A 93 15.14 6.23 3.09
CA ALA A 93 14.63 5.51 1.91
C ALA A 93 13.68 6.41 1.13
N ARG A 94 13.93 6.56 -0.18
CA ARG A 94 13.04 7.29 -1.10
C ARG A 94 12.01 6.34 -1.69
N ILE A 95 10.75 6.53 -1.35
CA ILE A 95 9.63 5.76 -1.90
C ILE A 95 9.15 6.47 -3.16
N GLN A 96 9.50 5.93 -4.32
CA GLN A 96 9.18 6.54 -5.63
C GLN A 96 8.59 5.58 -6.66
N ARG A 97 8.50 4.29 -6.32
CA ARG A 97 7.98 3.23 -7.19
C ARG A 97 6.96 2.39 -6.45
N ASN A 98 6.06 1.77 -7.21
CA ASN A 98 5.12 0.79 -6.73
C ASN A 98 4.98 -0.33 -7.75
N LEU A 99 5.04 -1.57 -7.29
CA LEU A 99 4.72 -2.77 -8.06
C LEU A 99 3.24 -3.07 -7.88
N ASN A 100 2.47 -2.91 -8.95
CA ASN A 100 1.05 -3.18 -8.92
C ASN A 100 0.74 -4.69 -9.00
N ALA A 101 -0.52 -5.06 -8.80
CA ALA A 101 -0.96 -6.46 -8.86
C ALA A 101 -0.84 -7.10 -10.26
N LEU A 102 -0.60 -6.30 -11.31
CA LEU A 102 -0.33 -6.77 -12.67
C LEU A 102 1.17 -6.95 -12.92
N GLY A 103 2.03 -6.78 -11.90
CA GLY A 103 3.48 -6.91 -12.01
C GLY A 103 4.15 -5.74 -12.73
N MET A 104 3.46 -4.62 -12.94
CA MET A 104 4.05 -3.45 -13.60
C MET A 104 4.53 -2.43 -12.57
N PHE A 105 5.72 -1.88 -12.83
CA PHE A 105 6.24 -0.73 -12.10
C PHE A 105 5.50 0.53 -12.54
N GLY A 106 5.11 1.35 -11.56
CA GLY A 106 4.58 2.68 -11.79
C GLY A 106 4.92 3.63 -10.65
N PRO A 107 4.64 4.93 -10.81
CA PRO A 107 4.72 5.85 -9.70
C PRO A 107 3.74 5.45 -8.58
N PRO A 108 3.94 5.92 -7.35
CA PRO A 108 3.00 5.68 -6.27
C PRO A 108 1.61 6.15 -6.67
N LYS A 109 0.58 5.45 -6.17
CA LYS A 109 -0.83 5.69 -6.54
C LYS A 109 -1.32 7.13 -6.34
N THR A 110 -0.62 7.91 -5.52
CA THR A 110 -0.91 9.32 -5.20
C THR A 110 0.40 10.08 -5.05
N ASP A 111 0.42 11.39 -5.32
CA ASP A 111 1.59 12.25 -5.10
C ASP A 111 2.14 12.18 -3.67
N ALA A 112 1.27 12.05 -2.67
CA ALA A 112 1.67 11.83 -1.27
C ALA A 112 2.43 10.51 -1.03
N GLY A 113 2.45 9.61 -2.02
CA GLY A 113 3.22 8.38 -2.01
C GLY A 113 4.70 8.62 -2.30
N ASN A 114 5.05 9.69 -3.01
CA ASN A 114 6.44 10.12 -3.20
C ASN A 114 6.94 10.77 -1.92
N ARG A 115 7.65 10.01 -1.09
CA ARG A 115 8.14 10.47 0.20
C ARG A 115 9.51 9.90 0.55
N VAL A 116 10.23 10.62 1.39
CA VAL A 116 11.47 10.14 2.02
C VAL A 116 11.13 9.69 3.44
N ILE A 117 11.52 8.46 3.78
CA ILE A 117 11.31 7.87 5.11
C ILE A 117 12.66 7.84 5.83
N ILE A 118 12.71 8.38 7.04
CA ILE A 118 13.86 8.22 7.93
C ILE A 118 13.84 6.80 8.49
N LEU A 119 14.93 6.06 8.30
CA LEU A 119 15.05 4.68 8.69
C LEU A 119 15.54 4.58 10.13
N LEU A 120 14.73 3.94 10.97
CA LEU A 120 15.16 3.54 12.30
C LEU A 120 16.26 2.48 12.21
N GLU A 121 17.09 2.38 13.24
CA GLU A 121 18.21 1.41 13.29
C GLU A 121 17.81 -0.02 12.90
N PRO A 122 16.68 -0.60 13.39
CA PRO A 122 16.26 -1.95 12.99
C PRO A 122 15.98 -2.07 11.48
N ALA A 123 15.35 -1.06 10.88
CA ALA A 123 15.07 -1.03 9.44
C ALA A 123 16.36 -0.94 8.62
N LEU A 124 17.32 -0.12 9.06
CA LEU A 124 18.61 0.03 8.40
C LEU A 124 19.43 -1.26 8.49
N LYS A 125 19.46 -1.92 9.66
CA LYS A 125 20.13 -3.22 9.86
C LYS A 125 19.51 -4.30 8.96
N ALA A 126 18.18 -4.36 8.90
CA ALA A 126 17.47 -5.28 8.02
C ALA A 126 17.82 -5.05 6.54
N LEU A 127 17.85 -3.80 6.07
CA LEU A 127 18.26 -3.48 4.70
C LEU A 127 19.72 -3.85 4.40
N LYS A 128 20.65 -3.60 5.34
CA LYS A 128 22.06 -4.01 5.19
C LYS A 128 22.19 -5.53 5.10
N ALA A 129 21.45 -6.27 5.92
CA ALA A 129 21.44 -7.74 5.88
C ALA A 129 20.82 -8.25 4.57
N GLN A 130 19.73 -7.65 4.12
CA GLN A 130 19.07 -8.01 2.86
C GLN A 130 19.96 -7.75 1.65
N ARG A 131 20.68 -6.62 1.63
CA ARG A 131 21.61 -6.25 0.56
C ARG A 131 22.67 -7.33 0.36
N LYS A 132 23.22 -7.89 1.44
CA LYS A 132 24.22 -8.98 1.35
C LYS A 132 23.70 -10.25 0.66
N LEU A 133 22.37 -10.46 0.65
CA LEU A 133 21.74 -11.65 0.08
C LEU A 133 21.26 -11.44 -1.37
N THR A 134 21.11 -10.19 -1.82
CA THR A 134 20.38 -9.87 -3.05
C THR A 134 21.03 -8.80 -3.93
N ALA A 135 21.99 -8.03 -3.41
CA ALA A 135 22.81 -7.15 -4.24
C ALA A 135 23.94 -7.97 -4.84
N LEU A 136 23.70 -8.49 -6.05
CA LEU A 136 24.74 -8.92 -6.97
C LEU A 136 25.34 -7.71 -7.69
#